data_AF-I8T8U8-F1
#
_entry.id   AF-I8T8U8-F1
#
_cell.length_a   1.000
_cell.length_b   1.000
_cell.length_c   1.000
_cell.angle_alpha   90.00
_cell.angle_beta   90.00
_cell.angle_gamma   90.00
#
_symmetry.space_group_name_H-M   'P 1'
#
loop_
_entity.id
_entity.type
_entity.pdbx_description
1 polymer ?
#
loop_
_entity_poly.entity_id
_entity_poly.type
_entity_poly.pdbx_seq_one_letter_code
_entity_poly.pdbx_strand_id
1 'polypeptide(L)'
;MMLVTVAQAKARLKLDIAENDPNVTLMIEGASAAVLNYLKKPEGYAQNAIPPEVKNATLVLVGMMARDPDGTESKDWPQGYLPWAVTALLYPLRKPTVA
;
A
#
# COMPACT_ATOMS: atom_id res chain seq x y z
N MET A 1 -0.36 -8.90 -7.38
CA MET A 1 0.74 -8.13 -8.01
C MET A 1 1.37 -7.25 -6.95
N MET A 2 2.70 -7.17 -6.87
CA MET A 2 3.39 -6.23 -5.98
C MET A 2 3.56 -4.87 -6.67
N LEU A 3 3.11 -3.79 -6.03
CA LEU A 3 3.28 -2.42 -6.54
C LEU A 3 4.67 -1.82 -6.23
N VAL A 4 5.37 -2.42 -5.27
CA VAL A 4 6.70 -2.02 -4.81
C VAL A 4 7.55 -3.26 -4.54
N THR A 5 8.86 -3.11 -4.61
CA THR A 5 9.80 -4.21 -4.31
C THR A 5 10.15 -4.25 -2.82
N VAL A 6 10.66 -5.40 -2.35
CA VAL A 6 11.17 -5.53 -0.96
C VAL A 6 12.31 -4.55 -0.69
N ALA A 7 13.21 -4.35 -1.67
CA ALA A 7 14.28 -3.37 -1.57
C ALA A 7 13.77 -1.92 -1.35
N GLN A 8 12.70 -1.52 -2.06
CA GLN A 8 12.07 -0.21 -1.87
C GLN A 8 11.42 -0.07 -0.49
N ALA A 9 10.73 -1.11 -0.02
CA ALA A 9 10.14 -1.15 1.31
C ALA A 9 11.20 -1.03 2.41
N LYS A 10 12.30 -1.80 2.31
CA LYS A 10 13.43 -1.72 3.25
C LYS A 10 14.06 -0.34 3.28
N ALA A 11 14.36 0.23 2.11
CA ALA A 11 14.95 1.57 2.02
C ALA A 11 14.04 2.63 2.66
N ARG A 12 12.73 2.52 2.49
CA ARG A 12 11.76 3.48 3.05
C ARG A 12 11.59 3.33 4.56
N LEU A 13 11.45 2.10 5.04
CA LEU A 13 11.10 1.78 6.43
C LEU A 13 12.33 1.69 7.34
N LYS A 14 13.54 1.73 6.76
CA LYS A 14 14.82 1.55 7.47
C LYS A 14 14.83 0.27 8.31
N LEU A 15 14.18 -0.78 7.82
CA LEU A 15 14.13 -2.06 8.49
C LEU A 15 15.40 -2.87 8.17
N ASP A 16 16.11 -3.28 9.20
CA ASP A 16 17.27 -4.17 9.10
C ASP A 16 16.83 -5.64 9.09
N ILE A 17 16.08 -6.00 8.05
CA ILE A 17 15.49 -7.34 7.87
C ILE A 17 16.04 -8.01 6.63
N ALA A 18 16.06 -9.34 6.62
CA ALA A 18 16.57 -10.12 5.51
C ALA A 18 15.89 -9.74 4.18
N GLU A 19 16.61 -9.83 3.07
CA GLU A 19 16.11 -9.44 1.74
C GLU A 19 14.90 -10.26 1.28
N ASN A 20 14.73 -11.46 1.86
CA ASN A 20 13.65 -12.40 1.57
C ASN A 20 12.75 -12.63 2.80
N ASP A 21 12.50 -11.61 3.62
CA ASP A 21 11.58 -11.76 4.74
C ASP A 21 10.15 -12.03 4.24
N PRO A 22 9.54 -13.18 4.58
CA PRO A 22 8.22 -13.54 4.12
C PRO A 22 7.12 -12.61 4.67
N ASN A 23 7.33 -12.01 5.85
CA ASN A 23 6.36 -11.10 6.46
C ASN A 23 6.27 -9.78 5.67
N VAL A 24 7.42 -9.24 5.25
CA VAL A 24 7.47 -8.03 4.42
C VAL A 24 6.80 -8.27 3.09
N THR A 25 7.05 -9.44 2.50
CA THR A 25 6.43 -9.83 1.25
C THR A 25 4.90 -9.88 1.38
N LEU A 26 4.39 -10.52 2.42
CA LEU A 26 2.96 -10.60 2.71
C LEU A 26 2.32 -9.21 2.95
N MET A 27 3.01 -8.32 3.67
CA MET A 27 2.54 -6.94 3.88
C MET A 27 2.49 -6.16 2.56
N ILE A 28 3.51 -6.29 1.69
CA ILE A 28 3.52 -5.63 0.38
C ILE A 28 2.39 -6.16 -0.50
N GLU A 29 2.14 -7.47 -0.51
CA GLU A 29 1.06 -8.06 -1.28
C GLU A 29 -0.31 -7.58 -0.80
N GLY A 30 -0.55 -7.60 0.51
CA GLY A 30 -1.78 -7.10 1.13
C GLY A 30 -2.00 -5.61 0.87
N ALA A 31 -0.98 -4.79 1.08
CA ALA A 31 -1.03 -3.36 0.80
C ALA A 31 -1.28 -3.07 -0.68
N SER A 32 -0.63 -3.81 -1.57
CA SER A 32 -0.81 -3.68 -3.02
C SER A 32 -2.24 -4.00 -3.44
N ALA A 33 -2.80 -5.10 -2.94
CA ALA A 33 -4.18 -5.48 -3.20
C ALA A 33 -5.16 -4.42 -2.69
N ALA A 34 -4.95 -3.91 -1.47
CA ALA A 34 -5.80 -2.89 -0.87
C ALA A 34 -5.80 -1.57 -1.66
N VAL A 35 -4.63 -1.12 -2.11
CA VAL A 35 -4.47 0.09 -2.95
C VAL A 35 -5.15 -0.10 -4.32
N LEU A 36 -4.96 -1.24 -4.98
CA LEU A 36 -5.61 -1.51 -6.27
C LEU A 36 -7.14 -1.58 -6.16
N ASN A 37 -7.65 -2.19 -5.09
CA ASN A 37 -9.08 -2.24 -4.81
C ASN A 37 -9.64 -0.84 -4.57
N TYR A 38 -8.95 0.00 -3.79
CA TYR A 38 -9.35 1.39 -3.55
C TYR A 38 -9.42 2.20 -4.85
N LEU A 39 -8.47 1.98 -5.76
CA LEU A 39 -8.40 2.63 -7.08
C LEU A 39 -9.35 2.00 -8.12
N LYS A 40 -10.08 0.92 -7.78
CA LYS A 40 -10.92 0.14 -8.70
C LYS A 40 -10.15 -0.34 -9.94
N LYS A 41 -8.92 -0.82 -9.75
CA LYS A 41 -8.00 -1.23 -10.82
C LYS A 41 -7.42 -2.64 -10.59
N PRO A 42 -8.25 -3.70 -10.60
CA PRO A 42 -7.83 -5.06 -10.23
C PRO A 42 -6.79 -5.66 -11.18
N GLU A 43 -6.73 -5.20 -12.43
CA GLU A 43 -5.72 -5.61 -13.42
C GLU A 43 -4.31 -5.08 -13.09
N GLY A 44 -4.22 -4.12 -12.16
CA GLY A 44 -2.97 -3.53 -11.73
C GLY A 44 -2.42 -2.50 -12.70
N TYR A 45 -1.10 -2.36 -12.69
CA TYR A 45 -0.33 -1.46 -13.56
C TYR A 45 0.70 -2.28 -14.32
N ALA A 46 1.20 -1.77 -15.45
CA ALA A 46 2.44 -2.32 -16.00
C ALA A 46 3.58 -2.04 -15.02
N GLN A 47 4.49 -2.99 -14.82
CA GLN A 47 5.57 -2.92 -13.80
C GLN A 47 6.38 -1.61 -13.87
N ASN A 48 6.62 -1.11 -15.09
CA ASN A 48 7.40 0.12 -15.32
C ASN A 48 6.54 1.39 -15.42
N ALA A 49 5.22 1.29 -15.25
CA ALA A 49 4.26 2.38 -15.38
C ALA A 49 3.39 2.58 -14.12
N ILE A 50 3.89 2.16 -12.95
CA ILE A 50 3.22 2.41 -11.67
C ILE A 50 3.47 3.87 -11.27
N PRO A 51 2.43 4.71 -11.08
CA PRO A 51 2.60 6.09 -10.67
C PRO A 51 3.34 6.23 -9.34
N PRO A 52 4.17 7.28 -9.16
CA PRO A 52 4.93 7.49 -7.93
C PRO A 52 4.03 7.63 -6.69
N GLU A 53 2.84 8.22 -6.83
CA GLU A 53 1.85 8.37 -5.76
C GLU A 53 1.35 7.01 -5.29
N VAL A 54 1.12 6.08 -6.21
CA VAL A 54 0.69 4.70 -5.92
C VAL A 54 1.78 3.94 -5.18
N LYS A 55 3.04 4.07 -5.63
CA LYS A 55 4.20 3.48 -4.93
C LYS A 55 4.32 4.01 -3.51
N ASN A 56 4.28 5.33 -3.35
CA ASN A 56 4.42 5.96 -2.04
C ASN A 56 3.26 5.61 -1.10
N ALA A 57 2.01 5.62 -1.60
CA ALA A 57 0.83 5.22 -0.84
C ALA A 57 0.93 3.76 -0.36
N THR A 58 1.41 2.86 -1.22
CA THR A 58 1.66 1.45 -0.85
C THR A 58 2.70 1.35 0.25
N LEU A 59 3.82 2.08 0.13
CA LEU A 59 4.89 2.07 1.14
C LEU A 59 4.43 2.63 2.49
N VAL A 60 3.61 3.69 2.49
CA VAL A 60 3.01 4.24 3.71
C VAL A 60 2.14 3.19 4.39
N LEU A 61 1.30 2.48 3.62
CA LEU A 61 0.45 1.43 4.15
C LEU A 61 1.26 0.25 4.73
N VAL A 62 2.30 -0.21 4.02
CA VAL A 62 3.21 -1.25 4.54
C VAL A 62 3.86 -0.81 5.85
N GLY A 63 4.28 0.45 5.96
CA GLY A 63 4.84 0.98 7.21
C GLY A 63 3.85 1.01 8.37
N MET A 64 2.58 1.29 8.09
CA MET A 64 1.52 1.21 9.10
C MET A 64 1.30 -0.24 9.55
N MET A 65 1.23 -1.19 8.63
CA MET A 65 1.08 -2.62 8.93
C MET A 65 2.27 -3.16 9.73
N ALA A 66 3.50 -2.73 9.41
CA ALA A 66 4.70 -3.13 10.13
C ALA A 66 4.75 -2.56 11.56
N ARG A 67 4.17 -1.37 11.78
CA ARG A 67 4.10 -0.72 13.10
C ARG A 67 2.98 -1.27 13.98
N ASP A 68 1.87 -1.68 13.38
CA ASP A 68 0.67 -2.16 14.07
C ASP A 68 0.22 -3.55 13.53
N PRO A 69 0.94 -4.63 13.84
CA PRO A 69 0.59 -5.97 13.36
C PRO A 69 -0.74 -6.48 13.90
N ASP A 70 -1.12 -6.07 15.11
CA ASP A 70 -2.35 -6.48 15.79
C ASP A 70 -3.58 -5.65 15.34
N GLY A 71 -3.36 -4.65 14.49
CA GLY A 71 -4.42 -3.81 13.93
C GLY A 71 -5.14 -2.96 14.99
N THR A 72 -4.47 -2.59 16.08
CA THR A 72 -5.06 -1.79 17.16
C THR A 72 -5.36 -0.36 16.70
N GLU A 73 -4.45 0.26 15.97
CA GLU A 73 -4.61 1.58 15.35
C GLU A 73 -5.56 1.52 14.14
N SER A 74 -5.64 0.35 13.50
CA SER A 74 -6.52 0.12 12.35
C SER A 74 -8.01 0.16 12.69
N LYS A 75 -8.39 0.01 13.97
CA LYS A 75 -9.78 0.04 14.44
C LYS A 75 -10.44 1.41 14.29
N ASP A 76 -9.64 2.47 14.32
CA ASP A 76 -10.11 3.84 14.20
C ASP A 76 -10.35 4.25 12.73
N TRP A 77 -10.00 3.39 11.78
CA TRP A 77 -10.20 3.67 10.37
C TRP A 77 -11.64 3.38 9.97
N PRO A 78 -12.27 4.27 9.17
CA PRO A 78 -13.61 4.02 8.68
C PRO A 78 -13.62 2.73 7.85
N GLN A 79 -14.52 1.81 8.22
CA GLN A 79 -14.65 0.52 7.56
C GLN A 79 -14.83 0.70 6.04
N GLY A 80 -14.04 -0.03 5.26
CA GLY A 80 -14.06 0.03 3.80
C GLY A 80 -13.18 1.13 3.19
N TYR A 81 -12.50 1.94 4.01
CA TYR A 81 -11.54 2.94 3.55
C TYR A 81 -10.11 2.61 4.01
N LEU A 82 -9.14 3.08 3.22
CA LEU A 82 -7.73 3.09 3.61
C LEU A 82 -7.47 4.26 4.58
N PRO A 83 -6.35 4.24 5.32
CA PRO A 83 -5.94 5.35 6.17
C PRO A 83 -5.86 6.67 5.40
N TRP A 84 -6.16 7.80 6.05
CA TRP A 84 -6.19 9.09 5.37
C TRP A 84 -4.86 9.44 4.68
N ALA A 85 -3.73 9.16 5.31
CA ALA A 85 -2.42 9.40 4.69
C ALA A 85 -2.25 8.66 3.34
N VAL A 86 -2.91 7.51 3.18
CA VAL A 86 -2.90 6.71 1.95
C VAL A 86 -3.94 7.27 0.97
N THR A 87 -5.18 7.53 1.42
CA THR A 87 -6.24 8.02 0.53
C THR A 87 -5.96 9.41 -0.03
N ALA A 88 -5.29 10.29 0.72
CA ALA A 88 -4.92 11.63 0.26
C ALA A 88 -3.99 11.59 -0.97
N LEU A 89 -3.05 10.63 -1.01
CA LEU A 89 -2.15 10.42 -2.15
C LEU A 89 -2.89 9.82 -3.36
N LEU A 90 -3.86 8.96 -3.10
CA LEU A 90 -4.58 8.22 -4.13
C LEU A 90 -5.81 8.96 -4.68
N TYR A 91 -6.29 9.99 -3.98
CA TYR A 91 -7.53 10.70 -4.31
C TYR A 91 -7.56 11.22 -5.76
N PRO A 92 -6.50 11.83 -6.33
CA PRO A 92 -6.50 12.30 -7.71
C PRO A 92 -6.61 11.18 -8.76
N LEU A 93 -6.18 9.97 -8.41
CA LEU A 93 -6.12 8.81 -9.31
C LEU A 93 -7.40 7.96 -9.26
N ARG A 94 -8.24 8.18 -8.25
CA ARG A 94 -9.51 7.49 -8.13
C ARG A 94 -10.46 8.01 -9.20
N LYS A 95 -10.90 7.14 -10.11
CA LYS A 95 -11.93 7.50 -11.08
C LYS A 95 -13.18 8.00 -10.32
N PRO A 96 -13.60 9.26 -10.49
CA PRO A 96 -14.86 9.70 -9.91
C PRO A 96 -15.94 8.80 -10.51
N THR A 97 -16.74 8.19 -9.64
CA THR A 97 -17.96 7.53 -10.09
C THR A 97 -18.92 8.68 -10.39
N VAL A 98 -18.89 9.17 -11.63
CA VAL A 98 -19.90 10.11 -12.12
C VAL A 98 -21.21 9.31 -12.11
N ALA A 99 -22.17 9.79 -11.32
CA ALA A 99 -23.52 9.26 -11.28
C ALA A 99 -24.28 9.61 -12.56
#